data_AF-A0A3N5UTR7-F1
#
_entry.id   AF-A0A3N5UTR7-F1
#
_cell.length_a   1.000
_cell.length_b   1.000
_cell.length_c   1.000
_cell.angle_alpha   90.00
_cell.angle_beta   90.00
_cell.angle_gamma   90.00
#
_symmetry.space_group_name_H-M   'P 1'
#
loop_
_entity.id
_entity.type
_entity.pdbx_description
1 polymer ?
#
loop_
_entity_poly.entity_id
_entity_poly.type
_entity_poly.pdbx_seq_one_letter_code
_entity_poly.pdbx_strand_id
1 'polypeptide(L)'
;MPNYLYSGQTTDSENYENVTVTTQIRKPLIKKTFALKKVGYKIIPYEDETDSRYSFINENVVFVNKANPTYKAESSRGDEFLLRHIMNIVAQAVAESRHPEGKEALELQNRLVSEAIRIHDTFLTKSP
;
A
#
# COMPACT_ATOMS: atom_id res chain seq x y z
N MET A 1 19.56 -43.77 53.92
CA MET A 1 19.73 -42.33 54.23
C MET A 1 21.18 -41.95 54.02
N PRO A 2 21.50 -41.13 53.01
CA PRO A 2 22.72 -40.34 53.03
C PRO A 2 22.42 -38.83 52.98
N ASN A 3 23.28 -38.10 53.69
CA ASN A 3 23.26 -36.66 53.96
C ASN A 3 24.28 -35.94 53.04
N TYR A 4 23.96 -34.67 52.76
CA TYR A 4 24.60 -33.59 51.99
C TYR A 4 26.13 -33.52 51.79
N LEU A 5 26.56 -32.96 50.65
CA LEU A 5 27.32 -31.69 50.59
C LEU A 5 27.42 -31.11 49.16
N TYR A 6 27.13 -29.81 49.08
CA TYR A 6 27.17 -28.91 47.92
C TYR A 6 28.47 -28.10 47.94
N SER A 7 29.13 -27.91 46.79
CA SER A 7 29.92 -26.71 46.46
C SER A 7 30.36 -26.76 45.00
N GLY A 8 29.99 -25.74 44.22
CA GLY A 8 30.28 -25.66 42.79
C GLY A 8 31.59 -24.97 42.42
N GLN A 9 31.95 -25.07 41.13
CA GLN A 9 32.54 -23.99 40.34
C GLN A 9 32.40 -24.28 38.82
N THR A 10 31.57 -23.46 38.17
CA THR A 10 31.62 -22.89 36.80
C THR A 10 32.40 -23.59 35.68
N THR A 11 31.74 -23.82 34.53
CA THR A 11 31.99 -23.09 33.25
C THR A 11 31.05 -23.60 32.14
N ASP A 12 30.29 -22.66 31.57
CA ASP A 12 29.84 -22.50 30.19
C ASP A 12 29.57 -23.75 29.32
N SER A 13 28.30 -23.93 28.93
CA SER A 13 27.88 -24.26 27.54
C SER A 13 26.35 -24.39 27.48
N GLU A 14 25.67 -23.31 27.11
CA GLU A 14 24.26 -23.38 26.69
C GLU A 14 24.19 -24.12 25.35
N ASN A 15 23.65 -25.33 25.38
CA ASN A 15 23.38 -26.16 24.21
C ASN A 15 21.94 -25.88 23.75
N TYR A 16 21.77 -24.90 22.85
CA TYR A 16 20.49 -24.67 22.19
C TYR A 16 20.29 -25.78 21.15
N GLU A 17 19.37 -26.69 21.45
CA GLU A 17 18.89 -27.69 20.50
C GLU A 17 18.36 -27.01 19.23
N ASN A 18 18.96 -27.37 18.10
CA ASN A 18 18.55 -26.95 16.76
C ASN A 18 17.19 -27.57 16.39
N VAL A 19 16.09 -26.96 16.84
CA VAL A 19 14.76 -27.23 16.30
C VAL A 19 14.71 -26.63 14.90
N THR A 20 15.02 -27.45 13.90
CA THR A 20 14.86 -27.11 12.48
C THR A 20 13.36 -27.13 12.16
N VAL A 21 12.69 -26.01 12.43
CA VAL A 21 11.33 -25.74 11.96
C VAL A 21 11.40 -25.70 10.43
N THR A 22 11.07 -26.81 9.81
CA THR A 22 10.92 -26.89 8.34
C THR A 22 9.61 -26.17 8.01
N THR A 23 9.67 -24.84 7.91
CA THR A 23 8.58 -24.04 7.36
C THR A 23 8.41 -24.47 5.91
N GLN A 24 7.43 -25.33 5.65
CA GLN A 24 7.00 -25.61 4.30
C GLN A 24 6.51 -24.28 3.71
N ILE A 25 7.37 -23.64 2.92
CA ILE A 25 7.02 -22.47 2.13
C ILE A 25 5.99 -22.96 1.10
N ARG A 26 4.71 -22.88 1.48
CA ARG A 26 3.61 -23.07 0.54
C ARG A 26 3.80 -21.99 -0.52
N LYS A 27 4.14 -22.41 -1.74
CA LYS A 27 4.17 -21.52 -2.91
C LYS A 27 2.84 -20.75 -2.93
N PRO A 28 2.85 -19.40 -2.87
CA PRO A 28 1.61 -18.66 -2.91
C PRO A 28 0.93 -19.00 -4.23
N LEU A 29 -0.26 -19.57 -4.12
CA LEU A 29 -1.07 -19.97 -5.26
C LEU A 29 -1.60 -18.69 -5.90
N ILE A 30 -0.76 -17.96 -6.64
CA ILE A 30 -1.13 -16.80 -7.45
C ILE A 30 -1.91 -17.33 -8.66
N LYS A 31 -3.11 -17.83 -8.42
CA LYS A 31 -4.09 -18.19 -9.42
C LYS A 31 -5.46 -17.90 -8.85
N LYS A 32 -5.83 -16.62 -8.75
CA LYS A 32 -7.22 -16.17 -8.82
C LYS A 32 -7.26 -14.65 -8.84
N THR A 33 -7.77 -14.14 -9.94
CA THR A 33 -8.27 -12.78 -10.11
C THR A 33 -9.09 -12.38 -8.88
N PHE A 34 -8.65 -11.36 -8.12
CA PHE A 34 -9.45 -10.80 -7.05
C PHE A 34 -10.48 -9.85 -7.68
N ALA A 35 -11.69 -10.34 -7.92
CA ALA A 35 -12.82 -9.45 -8.17
C ALA A 35 -13.25 -8.87 -6.82
N LEU A 36 -13.24 -7.53 -6.69
CA LEU A 36 -13.95 -6.86 -5.59
C LEU A 36 -15.45 -6.92 -5.92
N LYS A 37 -16.02 -8.12 -5.85
CA LYS A 37 -17.37 -8.48 -6.34
C LYS A 37 -18.48 -7.58 -5.79
N LYS A 38 -18.29 -7.03 -4.58
CA LYS A 38 -19.26 -6.14 -3.91
C LYS A 38 -19.24 -4.71 -4.46
N VAL A 39 -18.14 -4.29 -5.09
CA VAL A 39 -17.92 -2.93 -5.61
C VAL A 39 -17.99 -2.90 -7.15
N GLY A 40 -17.88 -4.07 -7.80
CA GLY A 40 -18.01 -4.21 -9.25
C GLY A 40 -16.70 -4.07 -10.02
N TYR A 41 -15.56 -3.86 -9.34
CA TYR A 41 -14.27 -3.66 -9.98
C TYR A 41 -13.45 -4.95 -10.15
N LYS A 42 -12.79 -5.10 -11.32
CA LYS A 42 -11.87 -6.19 -11.67
C LYS A 42 -10.45 -5.65 -11.76
N ILE A 43 -9.49 -6.35 -11.18
CA ILE A 43 -8.07 -6.00 -11.27
C ILE A 43 -7.38 -6.91 -12.30
N ILE A 44 -6.64 -6.32 -13.23
CA ILE A 44 -5.85 -7.03 -14.25
C ILE A 44 -4.39 -6.60 -14.14
N PRO A 45 -3.49 -7.48 -13.66
CA PRO A 45 -2.07 -7.22 -13.71
C PRO A 45 -1.54 -7.37 -15.14
N TYR A 46 -0.62 -6.49 -15.53
CA TYR A 46 0.17 -6.59 -16.76
C TYR A 46 1.64 -6.20 -16.48
N GLU A 47 2.53 -6.45 -17.43
CA GLU A 47 3.95 -6.11 -17.33
C GLU A 47 4.37 -5.37 -18.59
N ASP A 48 4.69 -4.09 -18.44
CA ASP A 48 5.20 -3.25 -19.52
C ASP A 48 6.26 -2.31 -18.96
N GLU A 49 7.52 -2.51 -19.33
CA GLU A 49 8.62 -1.65 -18.88
C GLU A 49 8.65 -0.29 -19.58
N THR A 50 7.93 -0.15 -20.70
CA THR A 50 7.82 1.10 -21.46
C THR A 50 6.74 2.01 -20.90
N ASP A 51 5.72 1.44 -20.24
CA ASP A 51 4.68 2.21 -19.56
C ASP A 51 5.13 2.62 -18.16
N SER A 52 5.38 3.91 -17.98
CA SER A 52 5.78 4.49 -16.69
C SER A 52 4.63 4.56 -15.68
N ARG A 53 3.38 4.37 -16.11
CA ARG A 53 2.22 4.41 -15.22
C ARG A 53 2.21 3.20 -14.30
N TYR A 54 1.87 3.44 -13.05
CA TYR A 54 1.66 2.38 -12.07
C TYR A 54 0.37 1.61 -12.34
N SER A 55 -0.72 2.34 -12.54
CA SER A 55 -2.03 1.78 -12.85
C SER A 55 -2.84 2.75 -13.69
N PHE A 56 -3.81 2.23 -14.42
CA PHE A 56 -4.86 3.02 -15.03
C PHE A 56 -6.19 2.30 -14.90
N ILE A 57 -7.27 3.06 -15.02
CA ILE A 57 -8.63 2.58 -14.83
C ILE A 57 -9.36 2.75 -16.14
N ASN A 58 -10.04 1.70 -16.57
CA ASN A 58 -10.96 1.75 -17.68
C ASN A 58 -12.29 1.15 -17.21
N GLU A 59 -13.31 1.99 -17.11
CA GLU A 59 -14.60 1.64 -16.53
C GLU A 59 -14.45 0.99 -15.14
N ASN A 60 -14.87 -0.27 -15.02
CA ASN A 60 -14.80 -1.05 -13.78
C ASN A 60 -13.57 -1.97 -13.75
N VAL A 61 -12.54 -1.70 -14.56
CA VAL A 61 -11.33 -2.50 -14.63
C VAL A 61 -10.11 -1.67 -14.27
N VAL A 62 -9.38 -2.10 -13.25
CA VAL A 62 -8.11 -1.51 -12.84
C VAL A 62 -6.98 -2.35 -13.43
N PHE A 63 -6.20 -1.73 -14.31
CA PHE A 63 -4.99 -2.33 -14.86
C PHE A 63 -3.80 -1.92 -14.02
N VAL A 64 -3.02 -2.89 -13.55
CA VAL A 64 -1.88 -2.66 -12.66
C VAL A 64 -0.60 -3.14 -13.32
N ASN A 65 0.38 -2.26 -13.49
CA ASN A 65 1.66 -2.59 -14.09
C ASN A 65 2.61 -3.15 -13.04
N LYS A 66 2.97 -4.43 -13.15
CA LYS A 66 3.94 -5.08 -12.25
C LYS A 66 5.39 -4.70 -12.55
N ALA A 67 5.68 -4.18 -13.73
CA ALA A 67 7.02 -3.68 -14.06
C ALA A 67 7.34 -2.38 -13.31
N ASN A 68 6.30 -1.63 -12.90
CA ASN A 68 6.45 -0.34 -12.24
C ASN A 68 7.16 -0.44 -10.88
N PRO A 69 8.09 0.48 -10.55
CA PRO A 69 8.82 0.47 -9.27
C PRO A 69 7.91 0.49 -8.03
N THR A 70 6.79 1.22 -8.07
CA THR A 70 5.84 1.28 -6.95
C THR A 70 5.20 -0.08 -6.69
N TYR A 71 4.93 -0.88 -7.73
CA TYR A 71 4.37 -2.23 -7.55
C TYR A 71 5.38 -3.13 -6.88
N LYS A 72 6.63 -3.09 -7.37
CA LYS A 72 7.74 -3.86 -6.81
C LYS A 72 7.98 -3.48 -5.34
N ALA A 73 7.91 -2.19 -5.02
CA ALA A 73 8.06 -1.69 -3.65
C ALA A 73 6.92 -2.13 -2.72
N GLU A 74 5.66 -2.01 -3.13
CA GLU A 74 4.53 -2.44 -2.30
C GLU A 74 4.47 -3.97 -2.18
N SER A 75 4.81 -4.70 -3.25
CA SER A 75 4.87 -6.16 -3.23
C SER A 75 6.00 -6.70 -2.34
N SER A 76 7.14 -6.01 -2.25
CA SER A 76 8.25 -6.45 -1.38
C SER A 76 7.97 -6.21 0.10
N ARG A 77 7.11 -5.22 0.41
CA ARG A 77 6.63 -4.96 1.78
C ARG A 77 5.61 -5.99 2.26
N GLY A 78 4.93 -6.66 1.32
CA GLY A 78 4.04 -7.78 1.58
C GLY A 78 2.67 -7.63 0.92
N ASP A 79 1.97 -8.76 0.79
CA ASP A 79 0.71 -8.86 0.07
C ASP A 79 -0.39 -7.93 0.64
N GLU A 80 -0.38 -7.67 1.94
CA GLU A 80 -1.32 -6.75 2.60
C GLU A 80 -1.12 -5.30 2.15
N PHE A 81 0.13 -4.84 2.04
CA PHE A 81 0.46 -3.49 1.59
C PHE A 81 0.06 -3.28 0.14
N LEU A 82 0.40 -4.25 -0.71
CA LEU A 82 -0.02 -4.25 -2.10
C LEU A 82 -1.55 -4.23 -2.23
N LEU A 83 -2.27 -5.06 -1.47
CA LEU A 83 -3.73 -5.09 -1.51
C LEU A 83 -4.33 -3.76 -1.03
N ARG A 84 -3.80 -3.17 0.05
CA ARG A 84 -4.21 -1.85 0.54
C ARG A 84 -4.01 -0.78 -0.53
N HIS A 85 -2.86 -0.80 -1.21
CA HIS A 85 -2.57 0.15 -2.26
C HIS A 85 -3.56 0.04 -3.43
N ILE A 86 -3.85 -1.18 -3.88
CA ILE A 86 -4.84 -1.44 -4.94
C ILE A 86 -6.25 -1.03 -4.49
N MET A 87 -6.63 -1.29 -3.23
CA MET A 87 -7.92 -0.86 -2.68
C MET A 87 -8.06 0.68 -2.68
N ASN A 88 -6.99 1.42 -2.37
CA ASN A 88 -7.02 2.88 -2.43
C ASN A 88 -7.30 3.39 -3.84
N ILE A 89 -6.69 2.78 -4.85
CA ILE A 89 -6.91 3.15 -6.27
C ILE A 89 -8.35 2.89 -6.67
N VAL A 90 -8.89 1.72 -6.31
CA VAL A 90 -10.31 1.40 -6.57
C VAL A 90 -11.24 2.36 -5.82
N ALA A 91 -10.93 2.70 -4.56
CA ALA A 91 -11.73 3.62 -3.77
C ALA A 91 -11.77 5.03 -4.37
N GLN A 92 -10.62 5.54 -4.85
CA GLN A 92 -10.55 6.81 -5.57
C GLN A 92 -11.41 6.78 -6.84
N ALA A 93 -11.31 5.72 -7.64
CA ALA A 93 -12.12 5.54 -8.85
C ALA A 93 -13.62 5.54 -8.56
N VAL A 94 -14.02 4.82 -7.50
CA VAL A 94 -15.41 4.74 -7.06
C VAL A 94 -15.90 6.10 -6.60
N ALA A 95 -15.09 6.82 -5.81
CA ALA A 95 -15.42 8.16 -5.35
C ALA A 95 -15.59 9.13 -6.54
N GLU A 96 -14.68 9.12 -7.51
CA GLU A 96 -14.80 9.93 -8.73
C GLU A 96 -16.05 9.58 -9.55
N SER A 97 -16.36 8.30 -9.70
CA SER A 97 -17.53 7.85 -10.48
C SER A 97 -18.87 8.14 -9.81
N ARG A 98 -18.94 8.09 -8.47
CA ARG A 98 -20.19 8.24 -7.71
C ARG A 98 -20.42 9.67 -7.23
N HIS A 99 -19.34 10.41 -6.99
CA HIS A 99 -19.36 11.77 -6.48
C HIS A 99 -18.43 12.68 -7.31
N PRO A 100 -18.64 12.81 -8.64
CA PRO A 100 -17.87 13.73 -9.46
C PRO A 100 -17.98 15.18 -8.94
N GLU A 101 -19.12 15.52 -8.34
CA GLU A 101 -19.36 16.81 -7.70
C GLU A 101 -18.41 17.09 -6.54
N GLY A 102 -17.94 16.06 -5.82
CA GLY A 102 -17.02 16.21 -4.70
C GLY A 102 -15.61 16.61 -5.15
N LYS A 103 -15.17 16.09 -6.30
CA LYS A 103 -13.89 16.48 -6.92
C LYS A 103 -13.97 17.91 -7.47
N GLU A 104 -15.01 18.21 -8.22
CA GLU A 104 -15.22 19.54 -8.80
C GLU A 104 -15.38 20.60 -7.70
N ALA A 105 -16.11 20.30 -6.62
CA ALA A 105 -16.26 21.19 -5.47
C ALA A 105 -14.93 21.41 -4.72
N LEU A 106 -14.09 20.39 -4.58
CA LEU A 106 -12.78 20.52 -3.93
C LEU A 106 -11.80 21.32 -4.78
N GLU A 107 -11.78 21.09 -6.10
CA GLU A 107 -10.98 21.89 -7.05
C GLU A 107 -11.44 23.35 -7.06
N LEU A 108 -12.76 23.59 -7.07
CA LEU A 108 -13.33 24.93 -6.97
C LEU A 108 -12.95 25.61 -5.65
N GLN A 109 -13.03 24.89 -4.53
CA GLN A 109 -12.60 25.40 -3.22
C GLN A 109 -11.12 25.80 -3.25
N ASN A 110 -10.23 24.93 -3.72
CA ASN A 110 -8.79 25.22 -3.81
C ASN A 110 -8.50 26.43 -4.70
N ARG A 111 -9.24 26.59 -5.80
CA ARG A 111 -9.15 27.75 -6.68
C ARG A 111 -9.60 29.04 -5.99
N LEU A 112 -10.74 29.01 -5.31
CA LEU A 112 -11.26 30.16 -4.56
C LEU A 112 -10.33 30.57 -3.42
N VAL A 113 -9.79 29.61 -2.67
CA VAL A 113 -8.81 29.86 -1.62
C VAL A 113 -7.54 30.48 -2.21
N SER A 114 -7.03 29.94 -3.32
CA SER A 114 -5.84 30.47 -4.00
C SER A 114 -6.05 31.90 -4.52
N GLU A 115 -7.23 32.19 -5.08
CA GLU A 115 -7.59 33.55 -5.51
C GLU A 115 -7.72 34.51 -4.32
N ALA A 116 -8.33 34.08 -3.21
CA ALA A 116 -8.44 34.89 -2.00
C ALA A 116 -7.06 35.25 -1.43
N ILE A 117 -6.12 34.29 -1.39
CA ILE A 117 -4.74 34.52 -0.98
C ILE A 117 -4.06 35.50 -1.92
N ARG A 118 -4.15 35.28 -3.24
CA ARG A 118 -3.56 36.17 -4.25
C ARG A 118 -4.05 37.62 -4.09
N ILE A 119 -5.36 37.79 -3.92
CA ILE A 119 -5.98 39.09 -3.69
C ILE A 119 -5.43 39.73 -2.42
N HIS A 120 -5.45 39.00 -1.29
CA HIS A 120 -4.91 39.46 -0.02
C HIS A 120 -3.45 39.92 -0.13
N ASP A 121 -2.59 39.13 -0.77
CA ASP A 121 -1.17 39.44 -0.92
C ASP A 121 -0.93 40.65 -1.83
N THR A 122 -1.71 40.80 -2.91
CA THR A 122 -1.69 42.03 -3.73
C THR A 122 -2.15 43.27 -2.98
N PHE A 123 -3.06 43.14 -2.02
CA PHE A 123 -3.50 44.26 -1.18
C PHE A 123 -2.44 44.65 -0.15
N LEU A 124 -1.78 43.68 0.49
CA LEU A 124 -0.69 43.94 1.44
C LEU A 124 0.54 44.60 0.78
N THR A 125 0.86 44.19 -0.44
CA THR A 125 2.01 44.74 -1.21
C THR A 125 1.75 46.11 -1.86
N LYS A 126 0.49 46.58 -1.87
CA LYS A 126 0.10 47.92 -2.36
C LYS A 126 -0.08 48.97 -1.25
N SER A 127 0.24 48.63 0.00
CA SER A 127 0.27 49.59 1.11
C SER A 127 1.39 50.62 0.86
N PRO A 128 1.13 51.94 0.88
CA PRO A 128 2.13 52.99 0.66
C PRO A 128 3.20 53.05 1.75
#